data_AF-A0A8T2B247-F1
#
_entry.id   AF-A0A8T2B247-F1
#
_cell.length_a   1.000
_cell.length_b   1.000
_cell.length_c   1.000
_cell.angle_alpha   90.00
_cell.angle_beta   90.00
_cell.angle_gamma   90.00
#
_symmetry.space_group_name_H-M   'P 1'
#
loop_
_entity.id
_entity.type
_entity.pdbx_description
1 polymer ?
#
loop_
_entity_poly.entity_id
_entity_poly.type
_entity_poly.pdbx_seq_one_letter_code
_entity_poly.pdbx_strand_id
1 'polypeptide(L)'
;MAVYFHVRSNSYPSRLHPQAAHVDEQLARLRSYEEASTSSSSSICQKLDNLRDLHESLDKLICLPVTQHALGQVQKKKAVEQLLEGSIKILDLCNISKDALSQMKEGLMAIQSILRRKRGDLSGEVKKYLTSRRSIKKSFQKVLKSLKVKQNQECNDESLAVFGEAEAITMSLFDSLFSFMSGSKTCGKWSLSQS
;
A
#
# COMPACT_ATOMS: atom_id res chain seq x y z
N MET A 1 67.15 4.65 -15.66
CA MET A 1 65.92 5.43 -15.45
C MET A 1 64.85 4.49 -14.94
N ALA A 2 64.38 4.67 -13.71
CA ALA A 2 63.38 3.78 -13.10
C ALA A 2 61.98 4.20 -13.55
N VAL A 3 61.24 3.28 -14.15
CA VAL A 3 59.86 3.51 -14.60
C VAL A 3 58.95 3.37 -13.39
N TYR A 4 58.37 4.49 -12.96
CA TYR A 4 57.39 4.53 -11.88
C TYR A 4 56.05 3.99 -12.41
N PHE A 5 55.63 2.81 -11.94
CA PHE A 5 54.29 2.30 -12.22
C PHE A 5 53.29 3.00 -11.29
N HIS A 6 52.47 3.87 -11.86
CA HIS A 6 51.33 4.44 -11.16
C HIS A 6 50.21 3.40 -11.12
N VAL A 7 50.10 2.67 -10.00
CA VAL A 7 48.96 1.80 -9.75
C VAL A 7 47.71 2.69 -9.64
N ARG A 8 46.81 2.60 -10.62
CA ARG A 8 45.49 3.23 -10.58
C ARG A 8 44.61 2.41 -9.64
N SER A 9 44.25 2.97 -8.49
CA SER A 9 43.26 2.36 -7.60
C SER A 9 41.91 2.29 -8.33
N ASN A 10 41.45 1.08 -8.62
CA ASN A 10 40.06 0.85 -9.00
C ASN A 10 39.20 1.02 -7.73
N SER A 11 38.59 2.19 -7.58
CA SER A 11 37.50 2.39 -6.63
C SER A 11 36.34 1.48 -7.05
N TYR A 12 36.13 0.39 -6.31
CA TYR A 12 34.88 -0.36 -6.38
C TYR A 12 33.73 0.62 -6.12
N PRO A 13 32.60 0.51 -6.84
CA PRO A 13 31.44 1.33 -6.51
C PRO A 13 31.09 1.11 -5.04
N SER A 14 30.89 2.21 -4.31
CA SER A 14 30.53 2.19 -2.90
C SER A 14 29.39 1.19 -2.69
N ARG A 15 29.61 0.13 -1.90
CA ARG A 15 28.54 -0.82 -1.58
C ARG A 15 27.37 -0.05 -0.98
N LEU A 16 26.18 -0.21 -1.55
CA LEU A 16 24.95 0.26 -0.93
C LEU A 16 24.86 -0.33 0.48
N HIS A 17 24.35 0.45 1.42
CA HIS A 17 24.16 -0.02 2.79
C HIS A 17 23.30 -1.30 2.76
N PRO A 18 23.63 -2.36 3.53
CA PRO A 18 22.89 -3.63 3.47
C PRO A 18 21.37 -3.47 3.64
N GLN A 19 20.95 -2.53 4.49
CA GLN A 19 19.54 -2.18 4.67
C GLN A 19 18.89 -1.59 3.41
N ALA A 20 19.59 -0.75 2.65
CA ALA A 20 19.07 -0.16 1.41
C ALA A 20 18.88 -1.24 0.35
N ALA A 21 19.88 -2.13 0.17
CA ALA A 21 19.78 -3.25 -0.75
C ALA A 21 18.62 -4.20 -0.41
N HIS A 22 18.36 -4.44 0.88
CA HIS A 22 17.22 -5.25 1.33
C HIS A 22 15.87 -4.60 0.99
N VAL A 23 15.74 -3.28 1.18
CA VAL A 23 14.52 -2.54 0.80
C VAL A 23 14.31 -2.61 -0.72
N ASP A 24 15.37 -2.41 -1.52
CA ASP A 24 15.29 -2.48 -2.98
C ASP A 24 14.84 -3.87 -3.45
N GLU A 25 15.32 -4.95 -2.82
CA GLU A 25 14.88 -6.31 -3.10
C GLU A 25 13.39 -6.52 -2.78
N GLN A 26 12.93 -6.03 -1.62
CA GLN A 26 11.51 -6.11 -1.25
C GLN A 26 10.62 -5.34 -2.23
N LEU A 27 11.05 -4.15 -2.67
CA LEU A 27 10.37 -3.34 -3.66
C LEU A 27 10.28 -4.05 -5.02
N ALA A 28 11.39 -4.59 -5.51
CA ALA A 28 11.43 -5.36 -6.76
C ALA A 28 10.50 -6.59 -6.71
N ARG A 29 10.47 -7.28 -5.56
CA ARG A 29 9.56 -8.41 -5.33
C ARG A 29 8.10 -7.99 -5.31
N LEU A 30 7.77 -6.84 -4.71
CA LEU A 30 6.40 -6.33 -4.68
C LEU A 30 5.90 -5.89 -6.06
N ARG A 31 6.78 -5.30 -6.90
CA ARG A 31 6.47 -5.00 -8.31
C ARG A 31 6.09 -6.25 -9.09
N SER A 32 6.88 -7.32 -9.00
CA SER A 32 6.64 -8.53 -9.81
C SER A 32 5.30 -9.21 -9.48
N TYR A 33 4.82 -9.06 -8.24
CA TYR A 33 3.50 -9.55 -7.85
C TYR A 33 2.33 -8.77 -8.49
N GLU A 34 2.52 -7.51 -8.88
CA GLU A 34 1.49 -6.68 -9.53
C GLU A 34 1.15 -7.22 -10.93
N GLU A 35 2.16 -7.70 -11.66
CA GLU A 35 2.02 -8.15 -13.05
C GLU A 35 1.44 -9.58 -13.18
N ALA A 36 1.64 -10.44 -12.18
CA ALA A 36 1.39 -11.88 -12.31
C ALA A 36 0.09 -12.41 -11.66
N SER A 37 -0.64 -11.61 -10.87
CA SER A 37 -1.62 -12.16 -9.91
C SER A 37 -3.09 -11.90 -10.26
N THR A 38 -3.87 -12.97 -10.29
CA THR A 38 -5.33 -12.93 -10.06
C THR A 38 -5.62 -12.46 -8.64
N SER A 39 -6.56 -11.51 -8.45
CA SER A 39 -6.96 -10.97 -7.14
C SER A 39 -7.71 -11.99 -6.26
N SER A 40 -7.01 -12.99 -5.74
CA SER A 40 -7.52 -13.87 -4.68
C SER A 40 -7.32 -13.25 -3.31
N SER A 41 -8.15 -13.65 -2.33
CA SER A 41 -8.00 -13.16 -0.95
C SER A 41 -6.64 -13.52 -0.33
N SER A 42 -6.15 -14.74 -0.57
CA SER A 42 -4.85 -15.20 -0.07
C SER A 42 -3.69 -14.39 -0.64
N SER A 43 -3.72 -14.09 -1.95
CA SER A 43 -2.72 -13.26 -2.61
C SER A 43 -2.70 -11.85 -2.03
N ILE A 44 -3.88 -11.25 -1.80
CA ILE A 44 -3.97 -9.90 -1.21
C ILE A 44 -3.43 -9.88 0.22
N CYS A 45 -3.76 -10.88 1.05
CA CYS A 45 -3.21 -10.99 2.40
C CYS A 45 -1.68 -11.11 2.40
N GLN A 46 -1.13 -11.98 1.54
CA GLN A 46 0.33 -12.14 1.42
C GLN A 46 1.01 -10.84 0.96
N LYS A 47 0.40 -10.10 0.02
CA LYS A 47 0.92 -8.78 -0.40
C LYS A 47 0.89 -7.77 0.74
N LEU A 48 -0.15 -7.78 1.59
CA LEU A 48 -0.24 -6.91 2.76
C LEU A 48 0.82 -7.26 3.82
N ASP A 49 1.10 -8.55 4.04
CA ASP A 49 2.19 -8.97 4.94
C ASP A 49 3.55 -8.50 4.41
N ASN A 50 3.83 -8.72 3.12
CA ASN A 50 5.05 -8.21 2.48
C ASN A 50 5.16 -6.68 2.57
N LEU A 51 4.03 -5.97 2.44
CA LEU A 51 3.98 -4.53 2.56
C LEU A 51 4.33 -4.07 3.99
N ARG A 52 3.79 -4.74 5.02
CA ARG A 52 4.17 -4.47 6.42
C ARG A 52 5.69 -4.62 6.60
N ASP A 53 6.26 -5.71 6.10
CA ASP A 53 7.68 -6.00 6.25
C ASP A 53 8.57 -4.98 5.49
N LEU A 54 8.08 -4.44 4.37
CA LEU A 54 8.71 -3.31 3.66
C LEU A 54 8.71 -2.05 4.52
N HIS A 55 7.55 -1.66 5.08
CA HIS A 55 7.44 -0.46 5.92
C HIS A 55 8.28 -0.56 7.20
N GLU A 56 8.40 -1.75 7.81
CA GLU A 56 9.34 -1.98 8.92
C GLU A 56 10.81 -1.82 8.49
N SER A 57 11.14 -2.25 7.28
CA SER A 57 12.49 -2.10 6.72
C SER A 57 12.82 -0.66 6.34
N LEU A 58 11.82 0.12 5.90
CA LEU A 58 11.94 1.55 5.66
C LEU A 58 12.14 2.33 6.96
N ASP A 59 11.44 1.98 8.03
CA ASP A 59 11.65 2.59 9.35
C ASP A 59 13.11 2.41 9.80
N LYS A 60 13.63 1.18 9.71
CA LYS A 60 15.05 0.87 9.97
C LYS A 60 15.99 1.67 9.06
N LEU A 61 15.65 1.86 7.79
CA LEU A 61 16.44 2.64 6.83
C LEU A 61 16.47 4.13 7.22
N ILE A 62 15.34 4.70 7.62
CA ILE A 62 15.20 6.10 8.07
C ILE A 62 16.00 6.35 9.34
N CYS A 63 16.07 5.37 10.26
CA CYS A 63 16.85 5.47 11.49
C CYS A 63 18.37 5.50 11.27
N LEU A 64 18.88 5.16 10.08
CA LEU A 64 20.33 5.17 9.84
C LEU A 64 20.87 6.61 9.81
N PRO A 65 22.04 6.87 10.44
CA PRO A 65 22.64 8.21 10.45
C PRO A 65 22.88 8.78 9.05
N VAL A 66 23.26 7.94 8.10
CA VAL A 66 23.49 8.35 6.70
C VAL A 66 22.21 8.84 6.04
N THR A 67 21.08 8.16 6.29
CA THR A 67 19.77 8.53 5.78
C THR A 67 19.28 9.80 6.47
N GLN A 68 19.37 9.89 7.79
CA GLN A 68 18.96 11.10 8.54
C GLN A 68 19.77 12.32 8.12
N HIS A 69 21.08 12.18 7.91
CA HIS A 69 21.92 13.26 7.43
C HIS A 69 21.54 13.68 6.00
N ALA A 70 21.22 12.73 5.12
CA ALA A 70 20.73 13.03 3.78
C ALA A 70 19.37 13.77 3.84
N LEU A 71 18.41 13.28 4.64
CA LEU A 71 17.07 13.86 4.78
C LEU A 71 17.07 15.23 5.47
N GLY A 72 18.02 15.47 6.39
CA GLY A 72 18.15 16.72 7.14
C GLY A 72 18.72 17.89 6.34
N GLN A 73 19.16 17.67 5.09
CA GLN A 73 19.67 18.74 4.24
C GLN A 73 18.57 19.75 3.91
N VAL A 74 18.84 21.04 4.15
CA VAL A 74 17.87 22.14 3.94
C VAL A 74 17.32 22.15 2.51
N GLN A 75 18.14 21.79 1.52
CA GLN A 75 17.73 21.70 0.12
C GLN A 75 16.62 20.65 -0.13
N LYS A 76 16.53 19.62 0.71
CA LYS A 76 15.56 18.52 0.61
C LYS A 76 14.33 18.72 1.46
N LYS A 77 14.26 19.78 2.27
CA LYS A 77 13.16 20.03 3.21
C LYS A 77 11.78 19.94 2.53
N LYS A 78 11.61 20.58 1.38
CA LYS A 78 10.34 20.54 0.62
C LYS A 78 9.98 19.13 0.14
N ALA A 79 10.98 18.36 -0.30
CA ALA A 79 10.79 17.00 -0.78
C ALA A 79 10.41 16.05 0.37
N VAL A 80 11.04 16.22 1.53
CA VAL A 80 10.71 15.49 2.76
C VAL A 80 9.30 15.86 3.27
N GLU A 81 8.91 17.13 3.21
CA GLU A 81 7.54 17.55 3.53
C GLU A 81 6.49 16.92 2.60
N GLN A 82 6.78 16.81 1.30
CA GLN A 82 5.91 16.11 0.35
C GLN A 82 5.79 14.63 0.66
N LEU A 83 6.90 13.97 1.01
CA LEU A 83 6.92 12.56 1.41
C LEU A 83 6.10 12.33 2.69
N LEU A 84 6.23 13.23 3.67
CA LEU A 84 5.46 13.16 4.91
C LEU A 84 3.96 13.33 4.65
N GLU A 85 3.58 14.28 3.78
CA GLU A 85 2.19 14.44 3.33
C GLU A 85 1.65 13.18 2.64
N GLY A 86 2.46 12.50 1.82
CA GLY A 86 2.13 11.18 1.25
C GLY A 86 1.89 10.12 2.33
N SER A 87 2.76 10.09 3.34
CA SER A 87 2.69 9.15 4.46
C SER A 87 1.44 9.36 5.33
N ILE A 88 1.04 10.62 5.58
CA ILE A 88 -0.21 10.95 6.28
C ILE A 88 -1.43 10.42 5.50
N LYS A 89 -1.43 10.54 4.17
CA LYS A 89 -2.53 10.02 3.35
C LYS A 89 -2.59 8.49 3.36
N ILE A 90 -1.45 7.80 3.39
CA ILE A 90 -1.41 6.35 3.60
C ILE A 90 -2.01 5.98 4.96
N LEU A 91 -1.75 6.77 6.00
CA LEU A 91 -2.35 6.54 7.32
C LEU A 91 -3.87 6.72 7.29
N ASP A 92 -4.39 7.77 6.66
CA ASP A 92 -5.82 7.98 6.46
C ASP A 92 -6.46 6.79 5.72
N LEU A 93 -5.75 6.27 4.72
CA LEU A 93 -6.15 5.12 3.94
C LEU A 93 -6.23 3.85 4.78
N CYS A 94 -5.24 3.59 5.63
CA CYS A 94 -5.26 2.50 6.60
C CYS A 94 -6.46 2.60 7.54
N ASN A 95 -6.76 3.79 8.06
CA ASN A 95 -7.90 4.03 8.93
C ASN A 95 -9.24 3.73 8.23
N ILE A 96 -9.43 4.26 7.03
CA ILE A 96 -10.63 3.99 6.21
C ILE A 96 -10.75 2.48 5.93
N SER A 97 -9.65 1.81 5.61
CA SER A 97 -9.61 0.36 5.36
C SER A 97 -10.04 -0.44 6.58
N LYS A 98 -9.53 -0.08 7.76
CA LYS A 98 -9.84 -0.74 9.02
C LYS A 98 -11.32 -0.58 9.39
N ASP A 99 -11.86 0.63 9.27
CA ASP A 99 -13.27 0.91 9.57
C ASP A 99 -14.19 0.18 8.58
N ALA A 100 -13.85 0.21 7.30
CA ALA A 100 -14.51 -0.50 6.22
C ALA A 100 -14.62 -2.00 6.48
N LEU A 101 -13.48 -2.64 6.79
CA LEU A 101 -13.41 -4.08 7.09
C LEU A 101 -14.20 -4.41 8.36
N SER A 102 -14.16 -3.55 9.37
CA SER A 102 -14.90 -3.72 10.61
C SER A 102 -16.42 -3.71 10.36
N GLN A 103 -16.92 -2.73 9.60
CA GLN A 103 -18.34 -2.68 9.22
C GLN A 103 -18.77 -3.89 8.38
N MET A 104 -17.92 -4.34 7.44
CA MET A 104 -18.20 -5.53 6.64
C MET A 104 -18.26 -6.79 7.51
N LYS A 105 -17.36 -6.92 8.47
CA LYS A 105 -17.34 -8.03 9.44
C LYS A 105 -18.61 -8.02 10.29
N GLU A 106 -19.02 -6.87 10.81
CA GLU A 106 -20.27 -6.73 11.58
C GLU A 106 -21.49 -7.13 10.76
N GLY A 107 -21.60 -6.65 9.50
CA GLY A 107 -22.69 -7.03 8.60
C GLY A 107 -22.72 -8.53 8.30
N LEU A 108 -21.55 -9.16 8.09
CA LEU A 108 -21.46 -10.63 7.93
C LEU A 108 -21.92 -11.37 9.19
N MET A 109 -21.50 -10.92 10.37
CA MET A 109 -21.91 -11.51 11.65
C MET A 109 -23.43 -11.38 11.87
N ALA A 110 -24.02 -10.24 11.51
CA ALA A 110 -25.46 -10.02 11.59
C ALA A 110 -26.23 -10.96 10.65
N ILE A 111 -25.80 -11.10 9.40
CA ILE A 111 -26.35 -12.06 8.43
C ILE A 111 -26.25 -13.49 8.98
N GLN A 112 -25.07 -13.88 9.46
CA GLN A 112 -24.84 -15.22 10.02
C GLN A 112 -25.73 -15.49 11.24
N SER A 113 -25.94 -14.49 12.10
CA SER A 113 -26.82 -14.58 13.26
C SER A 113 -28.27 -14.83 12.85
N ILE A 114 -28.79 -14.10 11.85
CA ILE A 114 -30.14 -14.27 11.30
C ILE A 114 -30.31 -15.68 10.71
N LEU A 115 -29.33 -16.15 9.92
CA LEU A 115 -29.36 -17.49 9.33
C LEU A 115 -29.37 -18.59 10.39
N ARG A 116 -28.56 -18.45 11.45
CA ARG A 116 -28.50 -19.41 12.56
C ARG A 116 -29.80 -19.45 13.37
N ARG A 117 -30.38 -18.28 13.64
CA ARG A 117 -31.62 -18.15 14.44
C ARG A 117 -32.89 -18.38 13.63
N LYS A 118 -32.80 -18.41 12.29
CA LYS A 118 -33.92 -18.44 11.34
C LYS A 118 -34.96 -17.33 11.60
N ARG A 119 -34.50 -16.18 12.09
CA ARG A 119 -35.35 -15.04 12.48
C ARG A 119 -34.63 -13.73 12.21
N GLY A 120 -35.36 -12.77 11.63
CA GLY A 120 -34.88 -11.41 11.34
C GLY A 120 -34.98 -11.07 9.86
N ASP A 121 -34.73 -9.79 9.53
CA ASP A 121 -34.75 -9.30 8.15
C ASP A 121 -33.41 -9.58 7.45
N LEU A 122 -33.30 -10.78 6.88
CA LEU A 122 -32.11 -11.20 6.12
C LEU A 122 -31.89 -10.29 4.90
N SER A 123 -32.95 -9.92 4.20
CA SER A 123 -32.89 -9.10 2.98
C SER A 123 -32.34 -7.70 3.29
N GLY A 124 -32.86 -7.06 4.34
CA GLY A 124 -32.38 -5.77 4.82
C GLY A 124 -30.92 -5.81 5.24
N GLU A 125 -30.49 -6.83 5.97
CA GLU A 125 -29.11 -6.94 6.46
C GLU A 125 -28.12 -7.21 5.32
N VAL A 126 -28.48 -8.07 4.36
CA VAL A 126 -27.72 -8.27 3.11
C VAL A 126 -27.62 -6.97 2.32
N LYS A 127 -28.70 -6.19 2.20
CA LYS A 127 -28.69 -4.90 1.52
C LYS A 127 -27.78 -3.88 2.22
N LYS A 128 -27.77 -3.84 3.55
CA LYS A 128 -26.84 -3.00 4.34
C LYS A 128 -25.39 -3.41 4.09
N TYR A 129 -25.08 -4.70 4.19
CA TYR A 129 -23.75 -5.24 3.90
C TYR A 129 -23.26 -4.86 2.50
N LEU A 130 -24.10 -5.06 1.46
CA LEU A 130 -23.76 -4.69 0.08
C LEU A 130 -23.64 -3.17 -0.13
N THR A 131 -24.30 -2.36 0.70
CA THR A 131 -24.18 -0.90 0.65
C THR A 131 -22.89 -0.43 1.30
N SER A 132 -22.54 -0.97 2.46
CA SER A 132 -21.23 -0.77 3.11
C SER A 132 -20.10 -1.19 2.17
N ARG A 133 -20.21 -2.37 1.56
CA ARG A 133 -19.27 -2.87 0.54
C ARG A 133 -19.02 -1.88 -0.62
N ARG A 134 -20.06 -1.13 -1.03
CA ARG A 134 -19.98 -0.12 -2.11
C ARG A 134 -19.51 1.26 -1.64
N SER A 135 -19.80 1.67 -0.41
CA SER A 135 -19.37 2.97 0.12
C SER A 135 -17.85 3.04 0.27
N ILE A 136 -17.22 1.91 0.56
CA ILE A 136 -15.77 1.77 0.73
C ILE A 136 -15.00 2.25 -0.51
N LYS A 137 -15.38 1.78 -1.71
CA LYS A 137 -14.76 2.22 -2.96
C LYS A 137 -14.87 3.73 -3.16
N LYS A 138 -15.99 4.34 -2.76
CA LYS A 138 -16.19 5.79 -2.89
C LYS A 138 -15.28 6.57 -1.93
N SER A 139 -15.18 6.15 -0.67
CA SER A 139 -14.30 6.79 0.31
C SER A 139 -12.85 6.70 -0.13
N PHE A 140 -12.42 5.53 -0.61
CA PHE A 140 -11.09 5.32 -1.13
C PHE A 140 -10.78 6.19 -2.36
N GLN A 141 -11.69 6.25 -3.33
CA GLN A 141 -11.51 7.09 -4.52
C GLN A 141 -11.39 8.58 -4.18
N LYS A 142 -11.97 9.05 -3.07
CA LYS A 142 -11.76 10.42 -2.60
C LYS A 142 -10.32 10.65 -2.15
N VAL A 143 -9.76 9.74 -1.38
CA VAL A 143 -8.36 9.80 -0.90
C VAL A 143 -7.37 9.67 -2.06
N LEU A 144 -7.60 8.75 -2.99
CA LEU A 144 -6.78 8.63 -4.21
C LEU A 144 -6.77 9.93 -5.04
N LYS A 145 -7.92 10.58 -5.18
CA LYS A 145 -8.03 11.83 -5.94
C LYS A 145 -7.30 12.98 -5.26
N SER A 146 -7.36 13.10 -3.92
CA SER A 146 -6.59 14.11 -3.19
C SER A 146 -5.08 13.85 -3.21
N LEU A 147 -4.65 12.62 -3.51
CA LEU A 147 -3.26 12.26 -3.72
C LEU A 147 -2.76 12.67 -5.12
N LYS A 148 -3.45 12.25 -6.19
CA LYS A 148 -3.03 12.50 -7.59
C LYS A 148 -2.91 13.98 -7.95
N VAL A 149 -3.72 14.85 -7.35
CA VAL A 149 -3.66 16.30 -7.61
C VAL A 149 -2.34 16.92 -7.13
N LYS A 150 -1.65 16.31 -6.14
CA LYS A 150 -0.41 16.87 -5.56
C LYS A 150 0.89 16.25 -6.10
N GLN A 151 0.84 15.11 -6.80
CA GLN A 151 2.04 14.42 -7.32
C GLN A 151 2.67 15.08 -8.57
N ASN A 152 1.96 16.00 -9.24
CA ASN A 152 2.47 16.72 -10.44
C ASN A 152 3.60 17.73 -10.15
N GLN A 153 4.21 17.70 -8.97
CA GLN A 153 5.30 18.56 -8.57
C GLN A 153 6.49 17.69 -8.19
N GLU A 154 7.05 16.99 -9.18
CA GLU A 154 8.15 16.05 -9.04
C GLU A 154 9.37 16.73 -8.42
N CYS A 155 9.77 16.25 -7.24
CA CYS A 155 11.10 16.46 -6.71
C CYS A 155 11.94 15.25 -7.09
N ASN A 156 12.84 15.42 -8.05
CA ASN A 156 13.64 14.34 -8.64
C ASN A 156 14.89 14.05 -7.79
N ASP A 157 14.71 13.79 -6.49
CA ASP A 157 15.79 13.44 -5.58
C ASP A 157 15.97 11.92 -5.50
N GLU A 158 17.06 11.43 -6.06
CA GLU A 158 17.42 10.00 -6.10
C GLU A 158 17.45 9.35 -4.71
N SER A 159 17.79 10.11 -3.67
CA SER A 159 17.82 9.60 -2.29
C SER A 159 16.43 9.37 -1.68
N LEU A 160 15.37 9.95 -2.28
CA LEU A 160 13.99 9.81 -1.85
C LEU A 160 13.18 8.85 -2.74
N ALA A 161 13.75 8.43 -3.86
CA ALA A 161 13.08 7.58 -4.85
C ALA A 161 12.51 6.29 -4.23
N VAL A 162 13.27 5.67 -3.33
CA VAL A 162 12.86 4.46 -2.59
C VAL A 162 11.56 4.66 -1.80
N PHE A 163 11.41 5.82 -1.15
CA PHE A 163 10.20 6.12 -0.38
C PHE A 163 9.01 6.45 -1.27
N GLY A 164 9.22 7.20 -2.35
CA GLY A 164 8.17 7.49 -3.33
C GLY A 164 7.68 6.21 -4.02
N GLU A 165 8.58 5.27 -4.29
CA GLU A 165 8.22 3.97 -4.83
C GLU A 165 7.39 3.14 -3.85
N ALA A 166 7.82 3.07 -2.59
CA ALA A 166 7.06 2.38 -1.55
C ALA A 166 5.66 2.99 -1.34
N GLU A 167 5.54 4.31 -1.43
CA GLU A 167 4.25 5.01 -1.43
C GLU A 167 3.38 4.53 -2.61
N ALA A 168 3.92 4.51 -3.83
CA ALA A 168 3.20 4.08 -5.02
C ALA A 168 2.71 2.62 -4.93
N ILE A 169 3.56 1.70 -4.49
CA ILE A 169 3.21 0.29 -4.27
C ILE A 169 2.11 0.15 -3.21
N THR A 170 2.24 0.89 -2.10
CA THR A 170 1.22 0.93 -1.05
C THR A 170 -0.13 1.32 -1.62
N MET A 171 -0.16 2.42 -2.38
CA MET A 171 -1.39 2.95 -2.99
C MET A 171 -2.01 1.98 -4.00
N SER A 172 -1.20 1.33 -4.84
CA SER A 172 -1.68 0.33 -5.81
C SER A 172 -2.28 -0.89 -5.10
N LEU A 173 -1.64 -1.38 -4.04
CA LEU A 173 -2.14 -2.51 -3.27
C LEU A 173 -3.50 -2.20 -2.62
N PHE A 174 -3.66 -0.99 -2.05
CA PHE A 174 -4.94 -0.57 -1.52
C PHE A 174 -6.01 -0.46 -2.61
N ASP A 175 -5.69 0.04 -3.81
CA ASP A 175 -6.64 0.06 -4.94
C ASP A 175 -7.11 -1.35 -5.32
N SER A 176 -6.18 -2.30 -5.35
CA SER A 176 -6.48 -3.72 -5.59
C SER A 176 -7.36 -4.31 -4.48
N LEU A 177 -7.01 -4.09 -3.20
CA LEU A 177 -7.78 -4.55 -2.05
C LEU A 177 -9.21 -4.01 -2.09
N PHE A 178 -9.39 -2.71 -2.33
CA PHE A 178 -10.71 -2.10 -2.34
C PHE A 178 -11.53 -2.46 -3.57
N SER A 179 -10.89 -2.65 -4.71
CA SER A 179 -11.56 -3.19 -5.91
C SER A 179 -12.09 -4.60 -5.63
N PHE A 180 -11.28 -5.47 -5.04
CA PHE A 180 -11.71 -6.81 -4.59
C PHE A 180 -12.86 -6.74 -3.59
N MET A 181 -12.70 -5.91 -2.55
CA MET A 181 -13.72 -5.73 -1.51
C MET A 181 -15.01 -5.18 -2.07
N SER A 182 -15.00 -4.27 -3.04
CA SER A 182 -16.22 -3.69 -3.61
C SER A 182 -17.06 -4.67 -4.44
N GLY A 183 -16.46 -5.78 -4.87
CA GLY A 183 -17.07 -6.77 -5.76
C GLY A 183 -17.10 -6.32 -7.21
N SER A 184 -17.01 -7.27 -8.14
CA SER A 184 -17.22 -7.00 -9.56
C SER A 184 -18.70 -6.71 -9.83
N LYS A 185 -18.98 -5.90 -10.86
CA LYS A 185 -20.35 -5.61 -11.34
C LYS A 185 -21.10 -6.87 -11.84
N THR A 186 -20.45 -8.03 -11.88
CA THR A 186 -20.97 -9.30 -12.41
C THR A 186 -21.67 -10.17 -11.37
N CYS A 187 -21.98 -9.66 -10.17
CA CYS A 187 -22.91 -10.33 -9.26
C CYS A 187 -24.35 -10.20 -9.80
N GLY A 188 -24.60 -10.88 -10.93
CA GLY A 188 -25.92 -11.08 -11.48
C GLY A 188 -26.74 -11.91 -10.50
N LYS A 189 -27.90 -11.37 -10.12
CA LYS A 189 -29.07 -12.06 -9.58
C LYS A 189 -28.75 -13.31 -8.76
N TRP A 190 -28.57 -13.13 -7.44
CA TRP A 190 -28.90 -14.21 -6.51
C TRP A 190 -30.41 -14.45 -6.61
N SER A 191 -30.83 -15.38 -7.45
CA SER A 191 -32.19 -15.92 -7.39
C SER A 191 -32.28 -16.74 -6.12
N LEU A 192 -32.84 -16.12 -5.07
CA LEU A 192 -33.41 -16.86 -3.95
C LEU A 192 -34.58 -17.68 -4.51
N SER A 193 -34.31 -18.94 -4.87
CA SER A 193 -35.39 -19.93 -5.01
C SER A 193 -35.92 -20.17 -3.59
N GLN A 194 -37.11 -19.62 -3.31
CA GLN A 194 -37.91 -20.07 -2.18
C GLN A 194 -38.30 -21.53 -2.43
N SER A 195 -38.08 -22.39 -1.45
CA SER A 195 -38.68 -23.72 -1.33
C SER A 195 -39.53 -23.74 -0.07
#